data_AF-A0A359LW12-F1
#
_entry.id   AF-A0A359LW12-F1
#
_cell.length_a   1.000
_cell.length_b   1.000
_cell.length_c   1.000
_cell.angle_alpha   90.00
_cell.angle_beta   90.00
_cell.angle_gamma   90.00
#
_symmetry.space_group_name_H-M   'P 1'
#
loop_
_entity.id
_entity.type
_entity.pdbx_description
1 polymer ?
#
loop_
_entity_poly.entity_id
_entity_poly.type
_entity_poly.pdbx_seq_one_letter_code
_entity_poly.pdbx_strand_id
1 'polypeptide(L)'
;EGVLKTIEDAYAKRFGRLMPVSAKGATAVHRSLGFDHRGRMDVAVNPDQAEGVWLRQYLESRGIPYFAFRAAVRGKATGAHIHIGPPSNRIRYAD
;
A
#
# COMPACT_ATOMS: atom_id res chain seq x y z
N GLU A 1 -10.35 -2.12 9.90
CA GLU A 1 -9.19 -1.61 10.66
C GLU A 1 -8.23 -2.69 11.15
N GLY A 2 -8.69 -3.86 11.65
CA GLY A 2 -7.81 -4.86 12.27
C GLY A 2 -6.65 -5.40 11.40
N VAL A 3 -6.89 -5.70 10.13
CA VAL A 3 -5.85 -6.31 9.26
C VAL A 3 -4.65 -5.39 9.02
N LEU A 4 -4.88 -4.10 8.77
CA LEU A 4 -3.79 -3.14 8.49
C LEU A 4 -2.90 -2.96 9.72
N LYS A 5 -3.50 -2.88 10.91
CA LYS A 5 -2.79 -2.79 12.18
C LYS A 5 -1.92 -4.02 12.43
N THR A 6 -2.43 -5.22 12.15
CA THR A 6 -1.65 -6.47 12.27
C THR A 6 -0.43 -6.49 11.34
N ILE A 7 -0.53 -5.90 10.14
CA ILE A 7 0.60 -5.79 9.21
C ILE A 7 1.66 -4.82 9.77
N GLU A 8 1.23 -3.64 10.24
CA GLU A 8 2.10 -2.65 10.87
C GLU A 8 2.88 -3.25 12.05
N ASP A 9 2.20 -3.97 12.94
CA ASP A 9 2.82 -4.59 14.11
C ASP A 9 3.81 -5.70 13.73
N ALA A 10 3.47 -6.54 12.75
CA ALA A 10 4.35 -7.58 12.26
C ALA A 10 5.62 -6.99 11.62
N TYR A 11 5.48 -5.90 10.85
CA TYR A 11 6.62 -5.18 10.28
C TYR A 11 7.51 -4.61 11.37
N ALA A 12 6.93 -3.93 12.36
CA ALA A 12 7.67 -3.35 13.48
C ALA A 12 8.41 -4.41 14.27
N LYS A 13 7.78 -5.57 14.53
CA LYS A 13 8.43 -6.71 15.17
C LYS A 13 9.59 -7.29 14.34
N ARG A 14 9.48 -7.31 13.01
CA ARG A 14 10.51 -7.87 12.12
C ARG A 14 11.74 -6.99 11.99
N PHE A 15 11.55 -5.67 11.92
CA PHE A 15 12.61 -4.71 11.57
C PHE A 15 13.00 -3.75 12.71
N GLY A 16 12.30 -3.79 13.85
CA GLY A 16 12.58 -2.91 14.98
C GLY A 16 12.26 -1.44 14.72
N ARG A 17 11.48 -1.13 13.68
CA ARG A 17 11.11 0.23 13.28
C ARG A 17 9.70 0.28 12.70
N LEU A 18 9.05 1.44 12.78
CA LEU A 18 7.73 1.64 12.22
C LEU A 18 7.73 1.40 10.70
N MET A 19 6.62 0.85 10.21
CA MET A 19 6.42 0.66 8.78
C MET A 19 6.32 2.02 8.08
N PRO A 20 7.04 2.24 6.96
CA PRO A 20 7.05 3.53 6.26
C PRO A 20 5.76 3.70 5.45
N VAL A 21 4.65 3.95 6.13
CA VAL A 21 3.33 4.18 5.50
C VAL A 21 3.34 5.55 4.83
N SER A 22 3.21 5.58 3.50
CA SER A 22 3.11 6.82 2.73
C SER A 22 1.68 7.29 2.51
N ALA A 23 0.71 6.37 2.61
CA ALA A 23 -0.71 6.69 2.56
C ALA A 23 -1.52 5.67 3.37
N LYS A 24 -2.40 6.17 4.23
CA LYS A 24 -3.40 5.37 4.93
C LYS A 24 -4.77 5.98 4.62
N GLY A 25 -5.53 5.34 3.74
CA GLY A 25 -6.78 5.92 3.21
C GLY A 25 -6.58 6.94 2.08
N ALA A 26 -7.69 7.55 1.63
CA ALA A 26 -7.72 8.50 0.52
C ALA A 26 -6.93 9.79 0.83
N THR A 27 -5.67 9.84 0.41
CA THR A 27 -4.85 11.07 0.45
C THR A 27 -5.24 12.04 -0.69
N ALA A 28 -4.78 13.29 -0.63
CA ALA A 28 -5.06 14.30 -1.67
C ALA A 28 -4.59 13.85 -3.07
N VAL A 29 -3.46 13.12 -3.14
CA VAL A 29 -2.95 12.52 -4.39
C VAL A 29 -3.90 11.45 -4.93
N HIS A 30 -4.51 10.64 -4.06
CA HIS A 30 -5.50 9.66 -4.50
C HIS A 30 -6.76 10.34 -5.04
N ARG A 31 -7.23 11.42 -4.39
CA ARG A 31 -8.38 12.19 -4.87
C ARG A 31 -8.11 12.86 -6.22
N SER A 32 -6.94 13.46 -6.42
CA SER A 32 -6.59 14.10 -7.71
C SER A 32 -6.45 13.10 -8.86
N LEU A 33 -6.10 11.85 -8.56
CA LEU A 33 -6.10 10.74 -9.52
C LEU A 33 -7.47 10.04 -9.66
N GLY A 34 -8.48 10.48 -8.89
CA GLY A 34 -9.83 9.91 -8.93
C GLY A 34 -9.95 8.52 -8.30
N PHE A 35 -9.17 8.21 -7.25
CA PHE A 35 -9.17 6.92 -6.57
C PHE A 35 -9.66 7.00 -5.12
N ASP A 36 -10.59 6.12 -4.73
CA ASP A 36 -11.00 5.88 -3.35
C ASP A 36 -10.08 4.84 -2.72
N HIS A 37 -9.21 5.30 -1.82
CA HIS A 37 -8.21 4.49 -1.13
C HIS A 37 -8.66 4.07 0.29
N ARG A 38 -9.94 4.24 0.66
CA ARG A 38 -10.42 3.79 1.99
C ARG A 38 -10.17 2.29 2.18
N GLY A 39 -9.73 1.91 3.39
CA GLY A 39 -9.41 0.53 3.73
C GLY A 39 -8.12 -0.03 3.09
N ARG A 40 -7.33 0.82 2.42
CA ARG A 40 -6.06 0.45 1.77
C ARG A 40 -4.89 1.20 2.41
N MET A 41 -3.69 0.76 2.09
CA MET A 41 -2.46 1.31 2.68
C MET A 41 -1.32 1.24 1.67
N ASP A 42 -0.64 2.36 1.44
CA ASP A 42 0.59 2.38 0.67
C ASP A 42 1.78 2.44 1.60
N VAL A 43 2.77 1.61 1.30
CA VAL A 43 4.02 1.48 2.06
C VAL A 43 5.17 1.89 1.13
N ALA A 44 5.88 2.95 1.48
CA ALA A 44 7.03 3.49 0.75
C ALA A 44 8.29 2.62 0.95
N VAL A 45 8.21 1.39 0.47
CA VAL A 45 9.34 0.47 0.33
C VAL A 45 9.49 0.07 -1.13
N ASN A 46 10.73 -0.05 -1.60
CA ASN A 46 10.99 -0.66 -2.89
C ASN A 46 10.61 -2.15 -2.82
N PRO A 47 9.77 -2.71 -3.72
CA PRO A 47 9.36 -4.11 -3.67
C PRO A 47 10.49 -5.15 -3.69
N ASP A 48 11.66 -4.77 -4.19
CA ASP A 48 12.79 -5.67 -4.41
C ASP A 48 13.91 -5.51 -3.34
N GLN A 49 13.78 -4.55 -2.41
CA GLN A 49 14.68 -4.47 -1.25
C GLN A 49 14.22 -5.42 -0.13
N ALA A 50 15.06 -5.66 0.88
CA ALA A 50 14.81 -6.64 1.94
C ALA A 50 13.43 -6.49 2.60
N GLU A 51 13.04 -5.27 2.97
CA GLU A 51 11.73 -4.98 3.56
C GLU A 51 10.56 -5.21 2.59
N GLY A 52 10.76 -4.87 1.31
CA GLY A 52 9.76 -5.10 0.26
C GLY A 52 9.55 -6.59 -0.02
N VAL A 53 10.63 -7.36 -0.14
CA VAL A 53 10.57 -8.81 -0.33
C VAL A 53 9.85 -9.47 0.83
N TRP A 54 10.23 -9.13 2.07
CA TRP A 54 9.58 -9.66 3.26
C TRP A 54 8.08 -9.31 3.30
N LEU A 55 7.73 -8.06 3.00
CA LEU A 55 6.34 -7.62 3.05
C LEU A 55 5.49 -8.36 2.01
N ARG A 56 5.99 -8.55 0.79
CA ARG A 56 5.30 -9.36 -0.24
C ARG A 56 5.04 -10.79 0.24
N GLN A 57 6.07 -11.46 0.75
CA GLN A 57 5.95 -12.82 1.27
C GLN A 57 4.97 -12.90 2.44
N TYR A 58 4.98 -11.91 3.34
CA TYR A 58 4.07 -11.84 4.48
C TYR A 58 2.60 -11.71 4.06
N LEU A 59 2.32 -10.91 3.02
CA LEU A 59 1.00 -10.69 2.47
C LEU A 59 0.52 -11.92 1.67
N GLU A 60 1.38 -12.50 0.85
CA GLU A 60 1.13 -13.73 0.08
C GLU A 60 0.76 -14.90 1.01
N SER A 61 1.53 -15.10 2.09
CA SER A 61 1.27 -16.18 3.04
C SER A 61 -0.05 -16.03 3.81
N ARG A 62 -0.73 -14.88 3.70
CA ARG A 62 -2.00 -14.56 4.37
C ARG A 62 -3.14 -14.30 3.39
N GLY A 63 -2.91 -14.45 2.08
CA GLY A 63 -3.90 -14.16 1.05
C GLY A 63 -4.34 -12.70 1.02
N ILE A 64 -3.48 -11.76 1.44
CA ILE A 64 -3.80 -10.34 1.45
C ILE A 64 -3.43 -9.76 0.08
N PRO A 65 -4.40 -9.21 -0.68
CA PRO A 65 -4.13 -8.65 -2.00
C PRO A 65 -3.23 -7.41 -1.90
N TYR A 66 -2.34 -7.24 -2.89
CA TYR A 66 -1.46 -6.09 -2.97
C TYR A 66 -1.02 -5.82 -4.41
N PHE A 67 -0.49 -4.62 -4.67
CA PHE A 67 0.27 -4.28 -5.88
C PHE A 67 1.68 -3.84 -5.50
N ALA A 68 2.67 -4.28 -6.25
CA ALA A 68 4.06 -3.86 -6.12
C ALA A 68 4.44 -2.95 -7.28
N PHE A 69 4.56 -1.64 -7.01
CA PHE A 69 5.06 -0.67 -7.97
C PHE A 69 6.58 -0.57 -7.84
N ARG A 70 7.31 -0.92 -8.90
CA ARG A 70 8.78 -0.83 -8.95
C ARG A 70 9.29 0.52 -9.43
N ALA A 71 8.42 1.30 -10.06
CA ALA A 71 8.71 2.62 -10.60
C ALA A 71 7.42 3.43 -10.69
N ALA A 72 7.55 4.71 -11.07
CA ALA A 72 6.39 5.51 -11.43
C ALA A 72 5.65 4.88 -12.63
N VAL A 73 4.32 4.88 -12.56
CA VAL A 73 3.44 4.40 -13.63
C VAL A 73 2.40 5.49 -13.88
N ARG A 74 2.40 6.06 -15.10
CA ARG A 74 1.52 7.18 -15.46
C ARG A 74 0.07 6.87 -15.13
N GLY A 75 -0.55 7.75 -14.34
CA GLY A 75 -1.95 7.65 -13.92
C GLY A 75 -2.23 6.59 -12.85
N LYS A 76 -1.21 5.94 -12.27
CA LYS A 76 -1.37 4.86 -11.27
C LYS A 76 -0.45 4.99 -10.05
N ALA A 77 0.82 5.34 -10.25
CA ALA A 77 1.83 5.39 -9.20
C ALA A 77 2.85 6.51 -9.47
N THR A 78 3.21 7.25 -8.43
CA THR A 78 4.21 8.34 -8.52
C THR A 78 5.64 7.86 -8.26
N GLY A 79 5.83 6.64 -7.75
CA GLY A 79 7.13 6.06 -7.44
C GLY A 79 7.02 4.62 -6.93
N ALA A 80 8.15 4.03 -6.57
CA ALA A 80 8.20 2.66 -6.05
C ALA A 80 7.57 2.55 -4.66
N HIS A 81 6.60 1.65 -4.50
CA HIS A 81 5.91 1.37 -3.24
C HIS A 81 5.11 0.06 -3.33
N ILE A 82 4.61 -0.41 -2.18
CA ILE A 82 3.65 -1.52 -2.11
C ILE A 82 2.28 -0.96 -1.70
N HIS A 83 1.27 -1.18 -2.52
CA HIS A 83 -0.14 -0.89 -2.22
C HIS A 83 -0.80 -2.14 -1.62
N ILE A 84 -1.36 -2.04 -0.42
CA ILE A 84 -2.01 -3.14 0.30
C ILE A 84 -3.52 -2.98 0.24
N GLY A 85 -4.19 -4.04 -0.19
CA GLY A 85 -5.63 -4.11 -0.37
C GLY A 85 -6.05 -4.37 -1.82
N PRO A 86 -7.36 -4.52 -2.07
CA PRO A 86 -7.90 -4.68 -3.43
C PRO A 86 -7.67 -3.40 -4.26
N PRO A 87 -7.74 -3.48 -5.61
CA PRO A 87 -7.62 -2.31 -6.47
C PRO A 87 -8.46 -1.12 -5.98
N SER A 88 -7.89 0.08 -5.96
CA SER A 88 -8.64 1.30 -5.64
C SER A 88 -9.79 1.50 -6.61
N ASN A 89 -10.99 1.76 -6.09
CA ASN A 89 -12.15 2.08 -6.92
C ASN A 89 -12.01 3.49 -7.47
N ARG A 90 -12.52 3.75 -8.68
CA ARG A 90 -12.64 5.13 -9.17
C ARG A 90 -13.65 5.88 -8.31
N ILE A 91 -13.31 7.09 -7.88
CA ILE A 91 -14.27 8.05 -7.34
C ILE A 91 -15.21 8.40 -8.50
N ARG A 92 -16.45 7.92 -8.43
CA ARG A 92 -17.52 8.43 -9.30
C ARG A 92 -17.95 9.77 -8.72
N TYR A 93 -17.73 10.85 -9.45
CA TYR A 93 -18.48 12.06 -9.21
C TYR A 93 -19.91 11.78 -9.70
N ALA A 94 -20.92 12.12 -8.90
CA ALA A 94 -22.27 12.26 -9.42
C ALA A 94 -22.24 13.47 -10.37
N ASP A 95 -22.77 13.31 -11.58
CA ASP A 95 -22.97 14.40 -12.54
C ASP A 95 -23.83 15.53 -11.93
#